data_AF-A0A811PH97-F1
#
_entry.id   AF-A0A811PH97-F1
#
_cell.length_a   1.000
_cell.length_b   1.000
_cell.length_c   1.000
_cell.angle_alpha   90.00
_cell.angle_beta   90.00
_cell.angle_gamma   90.00
#
_symmetry.space_group_name_H-M   'P 1'
#
loop_
_entity.id
_entity.type
_entity.pdbx_description
1 polymer ?
#
loop_
_entity_poly.entity_id
_entity_poly.type
_entity_poly.pdbx_seq_one_letter_code
_entity_poly.pdbx_strand_id
1 'polypeptide(L)'
;MDLYVFATPYKIAWDYYMRSNENHTFEIKAWEEAAEMEYHCRSVFPSNPNTQCVHQVKQHGIAIFLMPSGMLGTLLSLIDVVPLFSNTGWGQDANLAFLQKHMGTSFQKRSEPWSANIRREDVHSGDFLALSKIRGRWGGFQKLEKWVTGAFAGHTAVLLKDENGTLWVAESGYENKKGDEIISMTPWDEWWGMALKDDSNPQIALLPLHPDVRARFNKSAAWDFARSMYGKPYGYHNMIFSWIDTMSDNYPPPLDANLVMAIMSMWTRLQPHYASNMWNEALNKRLGTEFSSMFCFSSPSWGLS
;
A
#
# COMPACT_ATOMS: atom_id res chain seq x y z
N MET A 1 13.62 -19.27 20.79
CA MET A 1 12.71 -19.97 19.87
C MET A 1 12.65 -19.10 18.66
N ASP A 2 13.08 -19.64 17.52
CA ASP A 2 13.21 -18.88 16.29
C ASP A 2 12.03 -19.23 15.40
N LEU A 3 11.38 -18.22 14.82
CA LEU A 3 10.25 -18.42 13.90
C LEU A 3 10.81 -18.41 12.48
N TYR A 4 10.63 -19.52 11.79
CA TYR A 4 10.95 -19.63 10.37
C TYR A 4 9.68 -19.38 9.59
N VAL A 5 9.69 -18.39 8.72
CA VAL A 5 8.58 -18.12 7.79
C VAL A 5 8.99 -18.63 6.42
N PHE A 6 8.20 -19.56 5.88
CA PHE A 6 8.35 -20.14 4.56
C PHE A 6 7.33 -19.45 3.65
N ALA A 7 7.81 -18.71 2.66
CA ALA A 7 6.94 -17.97 1.75
C ALA A 7 7.14 -18.38 0.28
N THR A 8 6.01 -18.48 -0.42
CA THR A 8 5.88 -18.47 -1.88
C THR A 8 5.03 -17.24 -2.26
N PRO A 9 4.93 -16.88 -3.55
CA PRO A 9 4.02 -15.82 -4.00
C PRO A 9 2.53 -16.09 -3.66
N TYR A 10 2.20 -17.33 -3.33
CA TYR A 10 0.84 -17.80 -3.10
C TYR A 10 0.57 -18.16 -1.63
N LYS A 11 1.60 -18.53 -0.86
CA LYS A 11 1.45 -19.07 0.49
C LYS A 11 2.51 -18.58 1.46
N ILE A 12 2.09 -18.36 2.70
CA ILE A 12 2.98 -18.14 3.84
C ILE A 12 2.69 -19.21 4.87
N ALA A 13 3.70 -19.98 5.24
CA ALA A 13 3.67 -20.92 6.34
C ALA A 13 4.78 -20.60 7.33
N TRP A 14 4.66 -21.09 8.55
CA TRP A 14 5.66 -20.83 9.57
C TRP A 14 5.84 -22.02 10.49
N ASP A 15 7.05 -22.14 11.04
CA ASP A 15 7.38 -23.18 11.99
C ASP A 15 8.32 -22.67 13.08
N TYR A 16 8.22 -23.27 14.26
CA TYR A 16 8.95 -22.85 15.44
C TYR A 16 10.14 -23.76 15.68
N TYR A 17 11.35 -23.18 15.72
CA TYR A 17 12.55 -23.92 16.05
C TYR A 17 12.91 -23.73 17.53
N MET A 18 12.89 -24.83 18.29
CA MET A 18 13.52 -24.91 19.61
C MET A 18 14.86 -25.62 19.47
N ARG A 19 15.92 -25.03 20.03
CA ARG A 19 17.34 -25.48 19.95
C ARG A 19 17.61 -26.94 20.38
N SER A 20 16.61 -27.73 20.79
CA SER A 20 16.79 -29.06 21.39
C SER A 20 16.57 -30.25 20.46
N ASN A 21 16.14 -30.07 19.19
CA ASN A 21 15.98 -31.18 18.25
C ASN A 21 16.83 -30.97 17.00
N GLU A 22 17.86 -31.79 16.84
CA GLU A 22 18.88 -31.65 15.79
C GLU A 22 18.39 -32.00 14.37
N ASN A 23 17.14 -32.46 14.20
CA ASN A 23 16.51 -32.64 12.88
C ASN A 23 15.04 -32.20 12.94
N HIS A 24 14.74 -31.07 12.29
CA HIS A 24 13.39 -30.53 12.16
C HIS A 24 13.04 -30.43 10.67
N THR A 25 11.96 -31.12 10.27
CA THR A 25 11.52 -31.15 8.87
C THR A 25 10.19 -30.42 8.77
N PHE A 26 10.17 -29.33 8.01
CA PHE A 26 8.94 -28.61 7.69
C PHE A 26 8.30 -29.21 6.42
N GLU A 27 7.08 -29.74 6.55
CA GLU A 27 6.37 -30.42 5.45
C GLU A 27 5.23 -29.56 4.90
N ILE A 28 5.29 -29.25 3.61
CA ILE A 28 4.19 -28.60 2.88
C ILE A 28 3.22 -29.69 2.42
N LYS A 29 2.12 -29.87 3.17
CA LYS A 29 1.12 -30.93 2.93
C LYS A 29 0.34 -30.80 1.62
N ALA A 30 0.17 -29.58 1.13
CA ALA A 30 -0.53 -29.28 -0.12
C ALA A 30 -0.17 -27.87 -0.63
N TRP A 31 -0.10 -27.74 -1.95
CA TRP A 31 0.01 -26.47 -2.69
C TRP A 31 -1.41 -25.94 -2.97
N GLU A 32 -1.62 -24.62 -2.87
CA GLU A 32 -2.96 -24.02 -3.01
C GLU A 32 -3.49 -24.10 -4.44
N GLU A 33 -2.63 -23.90 -5.43
CA GLU A 33 -2.99 -23.99 -6.84
C GLU A 33 -1.92 -24.74 -7.64
N ALA A 34 -2.34 -25.35 -8.76
CA ALA A 34 -1.39 -25.88 -9.73
C ALA A 34 -0.40 -24.80 -10.18
N ALA A 35 -0.83 -23.52 -10.27
CA ALA A 35 0.00 -22.34 -10.59
C ALA A 35 1.16 -22.09 -9.62
N GLU A 36 1.04 -22.50 -8.35
CA GLU A 36 2.13 -22.44 -7.37
C GLU A 36 3.27 -23.42 -7.73
N MET A 37 2.96 -24.45 -8.52
CA MET A 37 3.90 -25.41 -9.11
C MET A 37 4.13 -25.19 -10.62
N GLU A 38 3.13 -24.69 -11.38
CA GLU A 38 3.05 -24.61 -12.85
C GLU A 38 1.83 -23.79 -13.37
N TYR A 39 2.05 -22.66 -14.08
CA TYR A 39 1.49 -22.30 -15.42
C TYR A 39 1.25 -20.79 -15.65
N HIS A 40 2.08 -20.15 -16.47
CA HIS A 40 1.66 -19.00 -17.28
C HIS A 40 2.47 -18.90 -18.59
N CYS A 41 2.05 -19.65 -19.60
CA CYS A 41 2.50 -19.45 -20.97
C CYS A 41 1.49 -18.55 -21.69
N ARG A 42 1.85 -17.29 -21.96
CA ARG A 42 1.13 -16.47 -22.94
C ARG A 42 2.04 -16.25 -24.14
N SER A 43 1.75 -16.93 -25.24
CA SER A 43 2.39 -16.70 -26.52
C SER A 43 1.97 -15.32 -27.05
N VAL A 44 2.95 -14.46 -27.35
CA VAL A 44 2.68 -13.27 -28.16
C VAL A 44 2.83 -13.59 -29.66
N PHE A 45 3.47 -14.70 -30.05
CA PHE A 45 3.53 -15.13 -31.46
C PHE A 45 3.52 -16.68 -31.62
N PRO A 46 2.73 -17.25 -32.55
CA PRO A 46 2.52 -18.71 -32.65
C PRO A 46 3.67 -19.52 -33.28
N SER A 47 4.81 -18.91 -33.65
CA SER A 47 5.78 -19.55 -34.55
C SER A 47 7.25 -19.56 -34.09
N ASN A 48 7.55 -19.23 -32.81
CA ASN A 48 8.91 -19.34 -32.30
C ASN A 48 9.08 -20.61 -31.44
N PRO A 49 9.93 -21.59 -31.85
CA PRO A 49 10.14 -22.84 -31.11
C PRO A 49 11.04 -22.68 -29.87
N ASN A 50 11.63 -21.51 -29.62
CA ASN A 50 12.42 -21.23 -28.41
C ASN A 50 11.58 -20.58 -27.31
N THR A 51 10.52 -21.28 -26.89
CA THR A 51 9.77 -20.94 -25.68
C THR A 51 10.63 -21.28 -24.47
N GLN A 52 11.25 -20.29 -23.84
CA GLN A 52 11.96 -20.51 -22.59
C GLN A 52 10.95 -20.50 -21.44
N CYS A 53 10.59 -21.70 -20.97
CA CYS A 53 9.75 -21.90 -19.80
C CYS A 53 10.57 -21.64 -18.52
N VAL A 54 10.02 -20.87 -17.57
CA VAL A 54 10.68 -20.54 -16.29
C VAL A 54 9.87 -21.14 -15.14
N HIS A 55 10.53 -21.86 -14.23
CA HIS A 55 9.91 -22.55 -13.09
C HIS A 55 10.15 -21.76 -11.79
N GLN A 56 9.11 -21.38 -11.02
CA GLN A 56 9.34 -20.55 -9.81
C GLN A 56 9.96 -21.34 -8.64
N VAL A 57 9.30 -22.34 -8.04
CA VAL A 57 9.87 -23.09 -6.89
C VAL A 57 11.03 -23.99 -7.29
N LYS A 58 10.98 -24.65 -8.46
CA LYS A 58 12.04 -25.59 -8.90
C LYS A 58 13.36 -24.93 -9.31
N GLN A 59 13.35 -23.66 -9.75
CA GLN A 59 14.59 -22.95 -10.08
C GLN A 59 15.03 -21.97 -8.98
N HIS A 60 14.11 -21.42 -8.18
CA HIS A 60 14.42 -20.33 -7.24
C HIS A 60 14.25 -20.71 -5.76
N GLY A 61 13.70 -21.89 -5.47
CA GLY A 61 13.50 -22.39 -4.10
C GLY A 61 12.31 -21.77 -3.38
N ILE A 62 12.27 -21.97 -2.06
CA ILE A 62 11.29 -21.38 -1.14
C ILE A 62 12.00 -20.25 -0.39
N ALA A 63 11.36 -19.09 -0.24
CA ALA A 63 11.90 -18.01 0.58
C ALA A 63 11.77 -18.40 2.05
N ILE A 64 12.90 -18.51 2.76
CA ILE A 64 12.94 -18.86 4.18
C ILE A 64 13.45 -17.64 4.95
N PHE A 65 12.59 -17.08 5.80
CA PHE A 65 12.96 -15.98 6.69
C PHE A 65 13.19 -16.53 8.09
N LEU A 66 14.42 -16.41 8.57
CA LEU A 66 14.73 -16.61 9.98
C LEU A 66 14.40 -15.31 10.72
N MET A 67 13.46 -15.37 11.65
CA MET A 67 13.23 -14.30 12.63
C MET A 67 13.86 -14.74 13.95
N PRO A 68 15.14 -14.40 14.19
CA PRO A 68 15.85 -14.84 15.39
C PRO A 68 15.26 -14.14 16.60
N SER A 69 14.65 -14.92 17.49
CA SER A 69 14.29 -14.54 18.87
C SER A 69 13.75 -13.11 19.05
N GLY A 70 12.76 -12.71 18.24
CA GLY A 70 11.99 -11.45 18.34
C GLY A 70 10.48 -11.67 18.51
N MET A 71 10.04 -12.90 18.83
CA MET A 71 8.63 -13.33 18.81
C MET A 71 7.69 -12.47 19.64
N LEU A 72 8.14 -11.92 20.77
CA LEU A 72 7.33 -11.00 21.56
C LEU A 72 7.09 -9.70 20.80
N GLY A 73 8.14 -9.14 20.19
CA GLY A 73 8.05 -7.90 19.40
C GLY A 73 7.13 -8.05 18.19
N THR A 74 7.28 -9.13 17.41
CA THR A 74 6.42 -9.39 16.24
C THR A 74 4.97 -9.69 16.65
N LEU A 75 4.73 -10.49 17.69
CA LEU A 75 3.38 -10.77 18.17
C LEU A 75 2.71 -9.52 18.77
N LEU A 76 3.44 -8.74 19.58
CA LEU A 76 2.97 -7.46 20.10
C LEU A 76 2.68 -6.47 18.97
N SER A 77 3.51 -6.45 17.93
CA SER A 77 3.28 -5.58 16.77
C SER A 77 2.07 -6.02 15.96
N LEU A 78 1.83 -7.32 15.79
CA LEU A 78 0.60 -7.83 15.17
C LEU A 78 -0.64 -7.47 16.00
N ILE A 79 -0.55 -7.52 17.34
CA ILE A 79 -1.61 -7.07 18.24
C ILE A 79 -1.87 -5.57 18.10
N ASP A 80 -0.83 -4.76 17.87
CA ASP A 80 -0.98 -3.31 17.65
C ASP A 80 -1.52 -2.97 16.24
N VAL A 81 -1.24 -3.80 15.22
CA VAL A 81 -1.54 -3.53 13.81
C VAL A 81 -2.88 -4.13 13.34
N VAL A 82 -3.20 -5.37 13.72
CA VAL A 82 -4.45 -6.05 13.28
C VAL A 82 -5.71 -5.23 13.62
N PRO A 83 -5.86 -4.63 14.82
CA PRO A 83 -7.03 -3.82 15.15
C PRO A 83 -7.23 -2.62 14.24
N LEU A 84 -6.16 -2.08 13.64
CA LEU A 84 -6.22 -0.88 12.81
C LEU A 84 -7.11 -1.06 11.57
N PHE A 85 -7.27 -2.29 11.11
CA PHE A 85 -8.06 -2.63 9.93
C PHE A 85 -9.54 -2.91 10.23
N SER A 86 -9.93 -2.92 11.51
CA SER A 86 -11.31 -3.16 11.93
C SER A 86 -12.18 -1.94 11.62
N ASN A 87 -13.35 -2.16 11.00
CA ASN A 87 -14.32 -1.09 10.73
C ASN A 87 -15.31 -0.88 11.91
N THR A 88 -14.80 -0.91 13.13
CA THR A 88 -15.60 -0.82 14.36
C THR A 88 -15.17 0.38 15.22
N GLY A 89 -15.92 0.70 16.27
CA GLY A 89 -15.49 1.66 17.28
C GLY A 89 -14.16 1.28 17.92
N TRP A 90 -13.96 -0.02 18.20
CA TRP A 90 -12.69 -0.54 18.68
C TRP A 90 -11.54 -0.32 17.69
N GLY A 91 -11.78 -0.56 16.39
CA GLY A 91 -10.80 -0.26 15.34
C GLY A 91 -10.45 1.23 15.27
N GLN A 92 -11.44 2.11 15.44
CA GLN A 92 -11.23 3.55 15.53
C GLN A 92 -10.35 3.92 16.73
N ASP A 93 -10.65 3.37 17.91
CA ASP A 93 -9.93 3.66 19.13
C ASP A 93 -8.49 3.14 19.08
N ALA A 94 -8.29 1.94 18.51
CA ALA A 94 -6.96 1.39 18.24
C ALA A 94 -6.17 2.30 17.27
N ASN A 95 -6.82 2.78 16.22
CA ASN A 95 -6.26 3.77 15.31
C ASN A 95 -5.81 5.04 16.06
N LEU A 96 -6.65 5.61 16.91
CA LEU A 96 -6.31 6.82 17.69
C LEU A 96 -5.17 6.56 18.68
N ALA A 97 -5.23 5.45 19.42
CA ALA A 97 -4.20 5.05 20.37
C ALA A 97 -2.85 4.84 19.68
N PHE A 98 -2.84 4.25 18.48
CA PHE A 98 -1.62 4.05 17.68
C PHE A 98 -0.94 5.40 17.35
N LEU A 99 -1.67 6.38 16.83
CA LEU A 99 -1.09 7.70 16.52
C LEU A 99 -0.64 8.44 17.79
N GLN A 100 -1.37 8.31 18.89
CA GLN A 100 -0.96 8.91 20.15
C GLN A 100 0.36 8.29 20.65
N LYS A 101 0.48 6.95 20.58
CA LYS A 101 1.65 6.18 21.02
C LYS A 101 2.88 6.45 20.15
N HIS A 102 2.71 6.47 18.82
CA HIS A 102 3.83 6.48 17.88
C HIS A 102 4.13 7.84 17.26
N MET A 103 3.17 8.76 17.24
CA MET A 103 3.36 10.12 16.69
C MET A 103 3.13 11.22 17.72
N GLY A 104 2.84 10.88 18.98
CA GLY A 104 2.56 11.86 20.04
C GLY A 104 1.35 12.77 19.75
N THR A 105 0.49 12.39 18.80
CA THR A 105 -0.58 13.25 18.29
C THR A 105 -1.94 12.82 18.81
N SER A 106 -2.69 13.78 19.35
CA SER A 106 -4.08 13.59 19.78
C SER A 106 -5.06 14.09 18.70
N PHE A 107 -6.05 13.27 18.37
CA PHE A 107 -7.17 13.70 17.51
C PHE A 107 -8.37 14.00 18.40
N GLN A 108 -8.88 15.22 18.30
CA GLN A 108 -10.05 15.66 19.05
C GLN A 108 -11.29 15.60 18.17
N LYS A 109 -12.40 15.13 18.73
CA LYS A 109 -13.69 15.14 18.03
C LYS A 109 -14.14 16.60 17.85
N ARG A 110 -14.44 16.98 16.61
CA ARG A 110 -14.99 18.31 16.31
C ARG A 110 -16.44 18.42 16.79
N SER A 111 -16.84 19.61 17.21
CA SER A 111 -18.26 19.95 17.39
C SER A 111 -19.01 19.91 16.05
N GLU A 112 -20.29 19.59 16.11
CA GLU A 112 -21.16 19.62 14.93
C GLU A 112 -21.40 21.07 14.45
N PRO A 113 -21.69 21.28 13.16
CA PRO A 113 -21.78 20.27 12.10
C PRO A 113 -20.40 19.72 11.71
N TRP A 114 -20.31 18.47 11.24
CA TRP A 114 -19.03 17.88 10.81
C TRP A 114 -18.66 18.16 9.35
N SER A 115 -19.63 18.53 8.52
CA SER A 115 -19.42 18.97 7.15
C SER A 115 -19.40 20.50 7.06
N ALA A 116 -18.52 21.03 6.22
CA ALA A 116 -18.55 22.43 5.80
C ALA A 116 -19.31 22.56 4.48
N ASN A 117 -20.03 23.65 4.28
CA ASN A 117 -20.61 23.97 2.99
C ASN A 117 -19.52 24.55 2.07
N ILE A 118 -18.97 23.72 1.19
CA ILE A 118 -17.96 24.13 0.22
C ILE A 118 -18.66 24.57 -1.05
N ARG A 119 -18.60 25.88 -1.32
CA ARG A 119 -19.12 26.47 -2.56
C ARG A 119 -18.14 26.21 -3.71
N ARG A 120 -18.62 25.72 -4.85
CA ARG A 120 -17.77 25.33 -5.99
C ARG A 120 -17.09 26.52 -6.64
N GLU A 121 -17.73 27.68 -6.57
CA GLU A 121 -17.21 28.95 -7.04
C GLU A 121 -15.92 29.36 -6.29
N ASP A 122 -15.80 29.02 -5.00
CA ASP A 122 -14.65 29.37 -4.16
C ASP A 122 -13.45 28.44 -4.37
N VAL A 123 -13.67 27.29 -5.01
CA VAL A 123 -12.61 26.31 -5.32
C VAL A 123 -11.91 26.66 -6.63
N HIS A 124 -10.59 26.56 -6.66
CA HIS A 124 -9.78 26.89 -7.83
C HIS A 124 -9.00 25.67 -8.32
N SER A 125 -8.65 25.66 -9.61
CA SER A 125 -7.73 24.64 -10.13
C SER A 125 -6.39 24.70 -9.37
N GLY A 126 -5.92 23.54 -8.94
CA GLY A 126 -4.70 23.39 -8.14
C GLY A 126 -4.93 23.39 -6.64
N ASP A 127 -6.14 23.75 -6.16
CA ASP A 127 -6.50 23.53 -4.76
C ASP A 127 -6.45 22.03 -4.43
N PHE A 128 -6.14 21.72 -3.18
CA PHE A 128 -5.76 20.39 -2.75
C PHE A 128 -6.68 19.85 -1.67
N LEU A 129 -6.98 18.57 -1.71
CA LEU A 129 -7.69 17.86 -0.65
C LEU A 129 -6.71 16.98 0.12
N ALA A 130 -6.65 17.18 1.45
CA ALA A 130 -5.93 16.31 2.36
C ALA A 130 -6.95 15.38 3.06
N LEU A 131 -6.78 14.08 2.91
CA LEU A 131 -7.68 13.07 3.46
C LEU A 131 -7.02 12.23 4.55
N SER A 132 -7.78 11.95 5.60
CA SER A 132 -7.38 11.08 6.70
C SER A 132 -8.54 10.22 7.16
N LYS A 133 -8.49 8.93 6.84
CA LYS A 133 -9.40 7.89 7.32
C LYS A 133 -8.87 7.28 8.61
N ILE A 134 -9.76 6.79 9.47
CA ILE A 134 -9.40 6.23 10.79
C ILE A 134 -10.16 4.94 11.15
N ARG A 135 -10.94 4.37 10.22
CA ARG A 135 -11.63 3.09 10.39
C ARG A 135 -11.52 2.18 9.17
N GLY A 136 -11.65 0.88 9.41
CA GLY A 136 -11.70 -0.12 8.36
C GLY A 136 -10.38 -0.28 7.61
N ARG A 137 -10.43 -1.02 6.49
CA ARG A 137 -9.25 -1.32 5.66
C ARG A 137 -8.47 -0.06 5.31
N TRP A 138 -9.14 0.94 4.76
CA TRP A 138 -8.52 2.19 4.31
C TRP A 138 -8.04 3.07 5.46
N GLY A 139 -8.73 3.05 6.61
CA GLY A 139 -8.28 3.73 7.82
C GLY A 139 -6.97 3.15 8.34
N GLY A 140 -6.85 1.82 8.38
CA GLY A 140 -5.63 1.13 8.80
C GLY A 140 -4.44 1.45 7.91
N PHE A 141 -4.62 1.38 6.58
CA PHE A 141 -3.55 1.73 5.64
C PHE A 141 -3.11 3.19 5.76
N GLN A 142 -4.06 4.11 5.74
CA GLN A 142 -3.74 5.53 5.95
C GLN A 142 -3.12 5.80 7.31
N LYS A 143 -3.35 4.95 8.31
CA LYS A 143 -2.67 5.07 9.60
C LYS A 143 -1.20 4.75 9.53
N LEU A 144 -0.87 3.65 8.87
CA LEU A 144 0.51 3.23 8.67
C LEU A 144 1.24 4.27 7.81
N GLU A 145 0.61 4.77 6.74
CA GLU A 145 1.16 5.84 5.89
C GLU A 145 1.46 7.12 6.68
N LYS A 146 0.53 7.60 7.52
CA LYS A 146 0.76 8.76 8.39
C LYS A 146 1.94 8.56 9.33
N TRP A 147 2.01 7.38 9.94
CA TRP A 147 3.08 7.06 10.87
C TRP A 147 4.45 7.03 10.19
N VAL A 148 4.58 6.34 9.06
CA VAL A 148 5.87 6.20 8.38
C VAL A 148 6.33 7.47 7.68
N THR A 149 5.40 8.32 7.22
CA THR A 149 5.73 9.59 6.56
C THR A 149 5.81 10.78 7.53
N GLY A 150 5.34 10.61 8.77
CA GLY A 150 5.15 11.73 9.72
C GLY A 150 4.00 12.68 9.36
N ALA A 151 3.20 12.36 8.33
CA ALA A 151 2.09 13.21 7.88
C ALA A 151 0.80 12.99 8.68
N PHE A 152 -0.14 13.93 8.57
CA PHE A 152 -1.48 13.78 9.15
C PHE A 152 -2.55 13.36 8.14
N ALA A 153 -2.24 13.43 6.86
CA ALA A 153 -3.05 12.90 5.77
C ALA A 153 -2.46 11.59 5.28
N GLY A 154 -3.32 10.62 4.96
CA GLY A 154 -2.90 9.38 4.28
C GLY A 154 -3.21 9.42 2.78
N HIS A 155 -4.11 10.29 2.34
CA HIS A 155 -4.44 10.39 0.93
C HIS A 155 -4.62 11.83 0.49
N THR A 156 -4.39 12.06 -0.79
CA THR A 156 -4.37 13.41 -1.36
C THR A 156 -5.02 13.42 -2.73
N ALA A 157 -5.75 14.49 -3.03
CA ALA A 157 -6.32 14.72 -4.34
C ALA A 157 -6.16 16.18 -4.76
N VAL A 158 -6.15 16.43 -6.08
CA VAL A 158 -6.05 17.78 -6.63
C VAL A 158 -7.36 18.14 -7.33
N LEU A 159 -7.78 19.38 -7.18
CA LEU A 159 -8.99 19.91 -7.78
C LEU A 159 -8.67 20.61 -9.09
N LEU A 160 -9.43 20.31 -10.15
CA LEU A 160 -9.27 20.89 -11.48
C LEU A 160 -10.62 21.33 -12.02
N LYS A 161 -10.73 22.59 -12.46
CA LYS A 161 -11.87 23.07 -13.25
C LYS A 161 -11.60 22.84 -14.73
N ASP A 162 -12.57 22.36 -15.49
CA ASP A 162 -12.45 22.29 -16.96
C ASP A 162 -12.75 23.65 -17.63
N GLU A 163 -12.90 23.68 -18.95
CA GLU A 163 -13.27 24.88 -19.72
C GLU A 163 -14.73 25.30 -19.50
N ASN A 164 -15.61 24.34 -19.19
CA ASN A 164 -17.03 24.57 -18.90
C ASN A 164 -17.28 25.01 -17.45
N GLY A 165 -16.22 25.05 -16.62
CA GLY A 165 -16.29 25.39 -15.20
C GLY A 165 -16.67 24.21 -14.29
N THR A 166 -16.81 23.00 -14.83
CA THR A 166 -17.06 21.79 -14.05
C THR A 166 -15.86 21.52 -13.15
N LEU A 167 -16.11 21.22 -11.88
CA LEU A 167 -15.07 20.89 -10.91
C LEU A 167 -14.84 19.37 -10.88
N TRP A 168 -13.58 18.98 -11.02
CA TRP A 168 -13.12 17.60 -11.04
C TRP A 168 -12.14 17.35 -9.90
N VAL A 169 -12.20 16.15 -9.32
CA VAL A 169 -11.23 15.64 -8.34
C VAL A 169 -10.32 14.66 -9.07
N ALA A 170 -9.06 15.02 -9.22
CA ALA A 170 -8.02 14.17 -9.80
C ALA A 170 -7.25 13.46 -8.68
N GLU A 171 -7.32 12.13 -8.64
CA GLU A 171 -6.65 11.32 -7.62
C GLU A 171 -6.19 9.97 -8.18
N SER A 172 -5.22 9.37 -7.48
CA SER A 172 -4.83 7.98 -7.66
C SER A 172 -5.44 7.19 -6.51
N GLY A 173 -6.23 6.14 -6.79
CA GLY A 173 -6.88 5.33 -5.74
C GLY A 173 -8.38 5.20 -5.90
N TYR A 174 -8.91 5.62 -7.06
CA TYR A 174 -10.31 5.42 -7.40
C TYR A 174 -10.53 3.97 -7.80
N GLU A 175 -11.43 3.28 -7.11
CA GLU A 175 -11.80 1.89 -7.41
C GLU A 175 -12.79 1.85 -8.58
N ASN A 176 -12.38 1.24 -9.70
CA ASN A 176 -13.23 1.09 -10.87
C ASN A 176 -14.27 -0.04 -10.66
N LYS A 177 -15.18 -0.24 -11.63
CA LYS A 177 -16.22 -1.29 -11.55
C LYS A 177 -15.70 -2.73 -11.46
N LYS A 178 -14.42 -2.96 -11.76
CA LYS A 178 -13.75 -4.26 -11.69
C LYS A 178 -13.02 -4.46 -10.36
N GLY A 179 -12.98 -3.44 -9.49
CA GLY A 179 -12.23 -3.46 -8.25
C GLY A 179 -10.77 -3.01 -8.39
N ASP A 180 -10.35 -2.50 -9.56
CA ASP A 180 -8.98 -2.01 -9.73
C ASP A 180 -8.88 -0.55 -9.28
N GLU A 181 -7.84 -0.23 -8.51
CA GLU A 181 -7.49 1.15 -8.17
C GLU A 181 -6.72 1.80 -9.31
N ILE A 182 -7.28 2.89 -9.83
CA ILE A 182 -6.74 3.64 -10.97
C ILE A 182 -6.59 5.12 -10.64
N ILE A 183 -5.88 5.81 -11.52
CA ILE A 183 -5.90 7.27 -11.58
C ILE A 183 -7.18 7.71 -12.31
N SER A 184 -7.98 8.54 -11.66
CA SER A 184 -9.27 9.01 -12.17
C SER A 184 -9.42 10.53 -12.01
N MET A 185 -10.26 11.11 -12.86
CA MET A 185 -10.83 12.45 -12.68
C MET A 185 -12.34 12.29 -12.48
N THR A 186 -12.80 12.41 -11.24
CA THR A 186 -14.20 12.22 -10.87
C THR A 186 -14.89 13.57 -10.69
N PRO A 187 -16.10 13.80 -11.22
CA PRO A 187 -16.84 15.03 -10.97
C PRO A 187 -17.03 15.28 -9.47
N TRP A 188 -16.89 16.53 -9.03
CA TRP A 188 -16.96 16.89 -7.61
C TRP A 188 -18.20 16.35 -6.90
N ASP A 189 -19.38 16.41 -7.52
CA ASP A 189 -20.63 15.96 -6.88
C ASP A 189 -20.67 14.45 -6.66
N GLU A 190 -20.12 13.69 -7.61
CA GLU A 190 -19.98 12.25 -7.48
C GLU A 190 -18.96 11.92 -6.38
N TRP A 191 -17.79 12.55 -6.43
CA TRP A 191 -16.74 12.35 -5.43
C TRP A 191 -17.19 12.72 -4.01
N TRP A 192 -17.81 13.89 -3.84
CA TRP A 192 -18.33 14.36 -2.57
C TRP A 192 -19.48 13.49 -2.07
N GLY A 193 -20.34 13.03 -2.98
CA GLY A 193 -21.40 12.07 -2.66
C GLY A 193 -20.88 10.73 -2.15
N MET A 194 -19.75 10.24 -2.67
CA MET A 194 -19.06 9.06 -2.15
C MET A 194 -18.43 9.34 -0.78
N ALA A 195 -17.74 10.49 -0.63
CA ALA A 195 -17.10 10.88 0.63
C ALA A 195 -18.10 11.00 1.80
N LEU A 196 -19.32 11.49 1.53
CA LEU A 196 -20.39 11.57 2.53
C LEU A 196 -20.97 10.21 2.95
N LYS A 197 -20.79 9.17 2.14
CA LYS A 197 -21.27 7.79 2.39
C LYS A 197 -20.17 6.87 2.92
N ASP A 198 -18.92 7.33 2.93
CA ASP A 198 -17.78 6.56 3.37
C ASP A 198 -17.82 6.34 4.89
N ASP A 199 -17.91 5.07 5.29
CA ASP A 199 -18.03 4.65 6.69
C ASP A 199 -16.68 4.48 7.40
N SER A 200 -15.56 4.75 6.71
CA SER A 200 -14.21 4.75 7.28
C SER A 200 -13.89 5.97 8.16
N ASN A 201 -14.89 6.81 8.41
CA ASN A 201 -14.81 8.08 9.14
C ASN A 201 -13.74 9.02 8.54
N PRO A 202 -13.93 9.45 7.28
CA PRO A 202 -12.96 10.29 6.58
C PRO A 202 -12.92 11.71 7.16
N GLN A 203 -11.72 12.21 7.40
CA GLN A 203 -11.45 13.61 7.70
C GLN A 203 -10.88 14.26 6.45
N ILE A 204 -11.54 15.31 5.94
CA ILE A 204 -11.19 15.94 4.66
C ILE A 204 -10.95 17.43 4.91
N ALA A 205 -9.76 17.90 4.56
CA ALA A 205 -9.40 19.31 4.58
C ALA A 205 -9.20 19.82 3.14
N LEU A 206 -9.92 20.88 2.79
CA LEU A 206 -9.68 21.64 1.57
C LEU A 206 -8.59 22.68 1.85
N LEU A 207 -7.49 22.61 1.10
CA LEU A 207 -6.34 23.49 1.21
C LEU A 207 -6.20 24.30 -0.07
N PRO A 208 -6.59 25.58 -0.07
CA PRO A 208 -6.40 26.47 -1.21
C PRO A 208 -4.92 26.74 -1.47
N LEU A 209 -4.53 26.87 -2.74
CA LEU A 209 -3.19 27.34 -3.06
C LEU A 209 -2.95 28.75 -2.51
N HIS A 210 -1.76 28.97 -1.94
CA HIS A 210 -1.29 30.32 -1.60
C HIS A 210 -1.34 31.22 -2.86
N PRO A 211 -1.73 32.50 -2.76
CA PRO A 211 -1.89 33.40 -3.92
C PRO A 211 -0.67 33.39 -4.87
N ASP A 212 0.54 33.41 -4.34
CA ASP A 212 1.78 33.41 -5.15
C ASP A 212 2.03 32.09 -5.91
N VAL A 213 1.56 30.96 -5.35
CA VAL A 213 1.63 29.66 -6.04
C VAL A 213 0.52 29.59 -7.09
N ARG A 214 -0.68 30.07 -6.73
CA ARG A 214 -1.84 30.13 -7.62
C ARG A 214 -1.56 30.97 -8.87
N ALA A 215 -0.90 32.12 -8.73
CA ALA A 215 -0.52 32.97 -9.86
C ALA A 215 0.41 32.28 -10.88
N ARG A 216 1.16 31.25 -10.44
CA ARG A 216 2.08 30.47 -11.27
C ARG A 216 1.50 29.13 -11.71
N PHE A 217 0.30 28.77 -11.25
CA PHE A 217 -0.30 27.48 -11.56
C PHE A 217 -0.72 27.41 -13.03
N ASN A 218 -0.12 26.50 -13.78
CA ASN A 218 -0.45 26.28 -15.18
C ASN A 218 -1.59 25.27 -15.30
N LYS A 219 -2.82 25.78 -15.47
CA LYS A 219 -4.04 24.98 -15.60
C LYS A 219 -3.99 24.01 -16.79
N SER A 220 -3.49 24.44 -17.94
CA SER A 220 -3.44 23.61 -19.15
C SER A 220 -2.47 22.45 -18.97
N ALA A 221 -1.26 22.73 -18.47
CA ALA A 221 -0.27 21.69 -18.20
C ALA A 221 -0.75 20.68 -17.15
N ALA A 222 -1.48 21.14 -16.12
CA ALA A 222 -2.07 20.26 -15.12
C ALA A 222 -3.12 19.31 -15.73
N TRP A 223 -3.96 19.80 -16.64
CA TRP A 223 -4.92 18.97 -17.37
C TRP A 223 -4.26 18.01 -18.34
N ASP A 224 -3.22 18.44 -19.05
CA ASP A 224 -2.46 17.56 -19.95
C ASP A 224 -1.83 16.41 -19.16
N PHE A 225 -1.24 16.72 -18.00
CA PHE A 225 -0.70 15.70 -17.11
C PHE A 225 -1.78 14.76 -16.58
N ALA A 226 -2.88 15.29 -16.03
CA ALA A 226 -3.98 14.48 -15.51
C ALA A 226 -4.55 13.52 -16.57
N ARG A 227 -4.79 14.02 -17.79
CA ARG A 227 -5.26 13.20 -18.92
C ARG A 227 -4.24 12.14 -19.33
N SER A 228 -2.95 12.46 -19.31
CA SER A 228 -1.90 11.48 -19.62
C SER A 228 -1.80 10.33 -18.61
N MET A 229 -2.33 10.54 -17.40
CA MET A 229 -2.30 9.56 -16.31
C MET A 229 -3.64 8.83 -16.12
N TYR A 230 -4.73 9.35 -16.68
CA TYR A 230 -6.06 8.77 -16.55
C TYR A 230 -6.09 7.28 -16.94
N GLY A 231 -6.70 6.47 -16.07
CA GLY A 231 -6.85 5.03 -16.26
C GLY A 231 -5.58 4.21 -16.00
N LYS A 232 -4.44 4.84 -15.71
CA LYS A 232 -3.24 4.10 -15.29
C LYS A 232 -3.46 3.48 -13.91
N PRO A 233 -2.82 2.33 -13.62
CA PRO A 233 -2.83 1.73 -12.30
C PRO A 233 -2.35 2.71 -11.22
N TYR A 234 -2.81 2.49 -9.99
CA TYR A 234 -2.32 3.21 -8.82
C TYR A 234 -0.78 3.17 -8.73
N GLY A 235 -0.18 4.25 -8.23
CA GLY A 235 1.27 4.44 -8.15
C GLY A 235 1.96 3.62 -7.05
N TYR A 236 1.70 2.32 -6.97
CA TYR A 236 2.17 1.45 -5.88
C TYR A 236 3.70 1.45 -5.74
N HIS A 237 4.41 1.63 -6.84
CA HIS A 237 5.87 1.67 -6.89
C HIS A 237 6.54 2.75 -6.03
N ASN A 238 5.83 3.84 -5.71
CA ASN A 238 6.35 4.89 -4.82
C ASN A 238 6.03 4.60 -3.34
N MET A 239 5.06 3.74 -3.05
CA MET A 239 4.54 3.56 -1.69
C MET A 239 5.54 2.78 -0.83
N ILE A 240 6.01 1.61 -1.27
CA ILE A 240 6.92 0.77 -0.47
C ILE A 240 8.26 1.44 -0.17
N PHE A 241 8.76 2.24 -1.10
CA PHE A 241 10.05 2.92 -0.96
C PHE A 241 9.98 4.24 -0.20
N SER A 242 8.78 4.76 0.06
CA SER A 242 8.64 5.78 1.09
C SER A 242 8.75 5.19 2.50
N TRP A 243 8.63 3.85 2.65
CA TRP A 243 8.73 3.15 3.92
C TRP A 243 10.11 2.48 4.13
N ILE A 244 10.73 1.97 3.05
CA ILE A 244 12.00 1.24 3.05
C ILE A 244 13.01 1.91 2.11
N ASP A 245 13.57 3.04 2.51
CA ASP A 245 14.54 3.76 1.70
C ASP A 245 15.98 3.21 1.84
N THR A 246 16.30 2.62 3.00
CA THR A 246 17.61 2.03 3.31
C THR A 246 17.46 0.60 3.85
N MET A 247 18.55 -0.17 3.93
CA MET A 247 18.47 -1.56 4.41
C MET A 247 18.13 -1.68 5.91
N SER A 248 18.43 -0.68 6.73
CA SER A 248 18.25 -0.75 8.19
C SER A 248 18.04 0.60 8.90
N ASP A 249 18.33 1.73 8.26
CA ASP A 249 18.61 2.98 8.97
C ASP A 249 17.46 4.01 8.88
N ASN A 250 16.42 3.73 8.08
CA ASN A 250 15.33 4.67 7.79
C ASN A 250 13.98 4.27 8.44
N TYR A 251 13.98 3.26 9.30
CA TYR A 251 12.76 2.78 9.92
C TYR A 251 12.42 3.64 11.15
N PRO A 252 11.25 4.31 11.21
CA PRO A 252 10.86 5.05 12.40
C PRO A 252 10.64 4.07 13.56
N PRO A 253 11.33 4.19 14.71
CA PRO A 253 11.15 3.27 15.82
C PRO A 253 9.66 3.13 16.22
N PRO A 254 9.14 1.91 16.50
CA PRO A 254 9.85 0.63 16.62
C PRO A 254 9.91 -0.20 15.32
N LEU A 255 9.74 0.43 14.16
CA LEU A 255 9.74 -0.27 12.87
C LEU A 255 11.11 -0.92 12.67
N ASP A 256 11.12 -2.23 12.44
CA ASP A 256 12.26 -3.01 12.00
C ASP A 256 11.87 -3.74 10.71
N ALA A 257 12.86 -4.32 10.02
CA ALA A 257 12.60 -5.09 8.82
C ALA A 257 11.57 -6.21 9.04
N ASN A 258 11.46 -6.75 10.26
CA ASN A 258 10.52 -7.82 10.59
C ASN A 258 9.07 -7.31 10.66
N LEU A 259 8.83 -6.10 11.19
CA LEU A 259 7.50 -5.48 11.21
C LEU A 259 7.03 -5.12 9.81
N VAL A 260 7.93 -4.59 8.98
CA VAL A 260 7.62 -4.34 7.56
C VAL A 260 7.25 -5.65 6.86
N MET A 261 8.04 -6.71 7.06
CA MET A 261 7.75 -8.02 6.51
C MET A 261 6.44 -8.61 7.03
N ALA A 262 6.08 -8.39 8.30
CA ALA A 262 4.81 -8.82 8.87
C ALA A 262 3.61 -8.06 8.27
N ILE A 263 3.72 -6.73 8.15
CA ILE A 263 2.71 -5.88 7.49
C ILE A 263 2.56 -6.30 6.03
N MET A 264 3.65 -6.50 5.30
CA MET A 264 3.63 -6.94 3.91
C MET A 264 3.06 -8.36 3.76
N SER A 265 3.33 -9.26 4.69
CA SER A 265 2.75 -10.62 4.72
C SER A 265 1.24 -10.60 4.95
N MET A 266 0.76 -9.75 5.86
CA MET A 266 -0.68 -9.51 6.04
C MET A 266 -1.29 -8.86 4.81
N TRP A 267 -0.59 -7.91 4.20
CA TRP A 267 -1.01 -7.24 2.97
C TRP A 267 -1.21 -8.24 1.84
N THR A 268 -0.25 -9.13 1.60
CA THR A 268 -0.34 -10.18 0.57
C THR A 268 -1.53 -11.10 0.82
N ARG A 269 -1.90 -11.37 2.08
CA ARG A 269 -3.10 -12.18 2.39
C ARG A 269 -4.40 -11.43 2.16
N LEU A 270 -4.47 -10.16 2.54
CA LEU A 270 -5.68 -9.36 2.38
C LEU A 270 -5.90 -9.00 0.91
N GLN A 271 -4.83 -8.76 0.15
CA GLN A 271 -4.85 -8.35 -1.25
C GLN A 271 -3.62 -8.88 -2.01
N PRO A 272 -3.63 -10.15 -2.42
CA PRO A 272 -2.47 -10.80 -3.05
C PRO A 272 -2.05 -10.13 -4.36
N HIS A 273 -3.02 -9.71 -5.18
CA HIS A 273 -2.73 -9.01 -6.44
C HIS A 273 -2.07 -7.64 -6.21
N TYR A 274 -2.49 -6.94 -5.14
CA TYR A 274 -1.97 -5.63 -4.77
C TYR A 274 -0.53 -5.69 -4.28
N ALA A 275 -0.22 -6.62 -3.36
CA ALA A 275 1.14 -6.78 -2.83
C ALA A 275 2.15 -7.09 -3.94
N SER A 276 1.78 -7.97 -4.88
CA SER A 276 2.61 -8.33 -6.02
C SER A 276 2.90 -7.13 -6.93
N ASN A 277 1.88 -6.33 -7.27
CA ASN A 277 2.06 -5.14 -8.10
C ASN A 277 2.94 -4.09 -7.42
N MET A 278 2.71 -3.84 -6.13
CA MET A 278 3.45 -2.84 -5.35
C MET A 278 4.95 -3.09 -5.32
N TRP A 279 5.32 -4.35 -5.19
CA TRP A 279 6.68 -4.81 -5.06
C TRP A 279 7.38 -4.93 -6.43
N ASN A 280 6.72 -5.52 -7.43
CA ASN A 280 7.26 -5.66 -8.78
C ASN A 280 7.43 -4.30 -9.46
N GLU A 281 6.42 -3.43 -9.42
CA GLU A 281 6.51 -2.10 -10.03
C GLU A 281 7.57 -1.24 -9.34
N ALA A 282 7.66 -1.30 -8.01
CA ALA A 282 8.65 -0.57 -7.23
C ALA A 282 10.07 -0.94 -7.68
N LEU A 283 10.41 -2.24 -7.61
CA LEU A 283 11.76 -2.70 -7.95
C LEU A 283 12.10 -2.44 -9.41
N ASN A 284 11.15 -2.66 -10.32
CA ASN A 284 11.33 -2.33 -11.73
C ASN A 284 11.69 -0.86 -11.95
N LYS A 285 11.00 0.06 -11.26
CA LYS A 285 11.31 1.48 -11.35
C LYS A 285 12.70 1.82 -10.79
N ARG A 286 13.11 1.25 -9.65
CA ARG A 286 14.43 1.51 -9.05
C ARG A 286 15.58 0.92 -9.88
N LEU A 287 15.37 -0.24 -10.51
CA LEU A 287 16.39 -0.91 -11.32
C LEU A 287 16.38 -0.48 -12.79
N GLY A 288 15.37 0.28 -13.23
CA GLY A 288 15.20 0.69 -14.63
C GLY A 288 14.81 -0.48 -15.54
N THR A 289 14.01 -1.43 -15.03
CA THR A 289 13.67 -2.69 -15.71
C THR A 289 12.16 -2.83 -15.92
N GLU A 290 11.74 -3.74 -16.81
CA GLU A 290 10.33 -4.06 -17.10
C GLU A 290 10.03 -5.56 -16.88
N PHE A 291 10.45 -6.12 -15.74
CA PHE A 291 10.23 -7.54 -15.48
C PHE A 291 8.81 -7.79 -14.94
N SER A 292 8.05 -8.72 -15.53
CA SER A 292 6.71 -9.07 -15.02
C SER A 292 6.73 -9.90 -13.72
N SER A 293 7.92 -10.27 -13.23
CA SER A 293 8.07 -11.14 -12.06
C SER A 293 9.45 -10.96 -11.42
N MET A 294 9.57 -10.01 -10.49
CA MET A 294 10.80 -9.87 -9.69
C MET A 294 10.61 -10.33 -8.25
N PHE A 295 9.37 -10.50 -7.78
CA PHE A 295 9.11 -11.02 -6.45
C PHE A 295 9.15 -12.55 -6.38
N CYS A 296 10.37 -13.06 -6.39
CA CYS A 296 10.76 -14.20 -5.57
C CYS A 296 11.81 -13.67 -4.60
N PHE A 297 11.50 -13.65 -3.30
CA PHE A 297 12.49 -13.36 -2.26
C PHE A 297 13.52 -14.50 -2.21
N SER A 298 14.52 -14.50 -3.08
CA SER A 298 15.72 -15.31 -2.89
C SER A 298 16.68 -14.51 -2.01
N SER A 299 17.13 -15.12 -0.89
CA SER A 299 18.18 -14.52 -0.07
C SER A 299 19.43 -14.34 -0.94
N PRO A 300 20.18 -13.22 -0.87
CA PRO A 300 21.51 -13.19 -1.43
C PRO A 300 22.38 -14.14 -0.60
N SER A 301 22.68 -15.30 -1.15
CA SER A 301 23.80 -16.11 -0.73
C SER A 301 25.06 -15.28 -0.98
N TRP A 302 25.47 -14.48 0.01
CA TRP A 302 26.82 -13.96 0.06
C TRP A 302 27.74 -15.16 0.28
N GLY A 303 28.38 -15.59 -0.80
CA GLY A 303 29.44 -16.59 -0.74
C GLY A 303 30.53 -16.08 0.17
N LEU A 304 30.71 -16.74 1.30
CA LEU A 304 31.96 -16.73 2.04
C LEU A 304 32.98 -17.47 1.16
N SER A 305 33.96 -16.73 0.65
CA SER A 305 35.30 -17.27 0.41
C SER A 305 36.06 -17.28 1.73
#